data_AF-A0A3M1VAY5-F1
#
_entry.id   AF-A0A3M1VAY5-F1
#
_cell.length_a   1.000
_cell.length_b   1.000
_cell.length_c   1.000
_cell.angle_alpha   90.00
_cell.angle_beta   90.00
_cell.angle_gamma   90.00
#
_symmetry.space_group_name_H-M   'P 1'
#
loop_
_entity.id
_entity.type
_entity.pdbx_description
1 polymer ?
#
loop_
_entity_poly.entity_id
_entity_poly.type
_entity_poly.pdbx_seq_one_letter_code
_entity_poly.pdbx_strand_id
1 'polypeptide(L)'
;MPGVPRNGSTKKVTLPPQQDSDRIYKFNNPNKYTFPSASSSLPKAYRNVIGYITYVQFMMDWGRDRSPDASNSVNADPGVGTKTPLSKLSPFVPYHSEMTAGGTFSFPPRSQPMHAVRRALIAAINVVKEQNKGLSPNVSDWVGVVTFDALDAYHQPEVLVPLTADFKSAMQACTTMQAVSDIGTSTATEAGIIKAREILKPISEGGQARSFTSKVMVVLSDGVPNAWQSPTSEINDYITQNPNADYYDPAYVWYNAALRQAAMFQGENGVLFPVGMGLGADYDFMDRMARFAKTAENGQSPRGSGNPAEYEQTLIDIFTEIIQSPGARLVE
;
A
#
# COMPACT_ATOMS: atom_id res chain seq x y z
N MET A 1 -0.76 -24.81 24.69
CA MET A 1 -1.74 -23.86 24.14
C MET A 1 -1.04 -22.54 23.91
N PRO A 2 -1.05 -21.98 22.68
CA PRO A 2 -0.51 -20.65 22.44
C PRO A 2 -1.38 -19.64 23.19
N GLY A 3 -0.74 -18.86 24.05
CA GLY A 3 -1.42 -18.03 25.05
C GLY A 3 -2.27 -16.94 24.42
N VAL A 4 -3.58 -17.07 24.53
CA VAL A 4 -4.46 -15.90 24.69
C VAL A 4 -3.91 -15.02 25.81
N PRO A 5 -3.99 -13.67 25.70
CA PRO A 5 -3.60 -12.79 26.79
C PRO A 5 -4.33 -13.25 28.06
N ARG A 6 -3.56 -13.71 29.05
CA ARG A 6 -4.11 -14.07 30.36
C ARG A 6 -4.88 -12.85 30.85
N ASN A 7 -6.09 -13.10 31.35
CA ASN A 7 -7.05 -12.14 31.88
C ASN A 7 -6.52 -11.43 33.16
N GLY A 8 -5.32 -10.86 33.11
CA GLY A 8 -4.49 -10.66 34.30
C GLY A 8 -3.31 -9.69 34.14
N SER A 9 -3.39 -8.68 33.26
CA SER A 9 -2.78 -7.35 33.50
C SER A 9 -3.20 -6.31 32.45
N THR A 10 -4.49 -6.01 32.32
CA THR A 10 -4.94 -4.68 31.86
C THR A 10 -4.77 -3.63 32.98
N LYS A 11 -3.81 -3.84 33.89
CA LYS A 11 -3.54 -2.94 35.01
C LYS A 11 -3.02 -1.63 34.43
N LYS A 12 -3.96 -0.70 34.28
CA LYS A 12 -3.78 0.68 33.84
C LYS A 12 -2.74 1.33 34.73
N VAL A 13 -1.51 1.44 34.25
CA VAL A 13 -0.58 2.43 34.79
C VAL A 13 -0.98 3.74 34.11
N THR A 14 -1.40 4.70 34.91
CA THR A 14 -1.69 6.05 34.43
C THR A 14 -0.39 6.84 34.45
N LEU A 15 0.05 7.35 33.31
CA LEU A 15 1.15 8.30 33.25
C LEU A 15 0.74 9.61 33.93
N PRO A 16 1.62 10.26 34.72
CA PRO A 16 1.33 11.56 35.30
C PRO A 16 0.90 12.55 34.20
N PRO A 17 -0.13 13.38 34.45
CA PRO A 17 -0.43 14.48 33.56
C PRO A 17 0.83 15.34 33.37
N GLN A 18 1.12 15.76 32.14
CA GLN A 18 2.16 16.76 31.80
C GLN A 18 3.61 16.30 31.56
N GLN A 19 3.88 15.04 31.21
CA GLN A 19 5.27 14.60 31.00
C GLN A 19 5.86 14.83 29.58
N ASP A 20 5.07 15.04 28.52
CA ASP A 20 5.60 15.31 27.17
C ASP A 20 4.58 16.03 26.25
N SER A 21 5.05 16.61 25.14
CA SER A 21 4.32 17.04 23.94
C SER A 21 3.82 15.87 23.07
N ASP A 22 4.47 14.71 23.08
CA ASP A 22 4.10 13.51 22.31
C ASP A 22 3.09 12.61 23.03
N ARG A 23 2.05 13.25 23.59
CA ARG A 23 0.97 12.54 24.26
C ARG A 23 0.11 11.76 23.24
N ILE A 24 -0.48 10.69 23.76
CA ILE A 24 -1.62 9.87 23.27
C ILE A 24 -2.91 10.73 23.16
N TYR A 25 -2.89 11.94 22.57
CA TYR A 25 -4.06 12.84 22.49
C TYR A 25 -4.40 13.37 21.10
N LYS A 26 -3.47 13.26 20.15
CA LYS A 26 -3.60 13.68 18.75
C LYS A 26 -3.71 12.49 17.79
N PHE A 27 -4.30 11.39 18.25
CA PHE A 27 -4.55 10.25 17.38
C PHE A 27 -5.37 10.67 16.17
N ASN A 28 -4.86 10.37 14.99
CA ASN A 28 -5.64 10.42 13.76
C ASN A 28 -6.66 9.28 13.73
N ASN A 29 -6.49 8.25 14.57
CA ASN A 29 -7.32 7.05 14.59
C ASN A 29 -8.54 7.14 15.54
N PRO A 30 -9.74 6.74 15.08
CA PRO A 30 -10.08 6.47 13.67
C PRO A 30 -10.14 7.76 12.85
N ASN A 31 -9.63 7.72 11.62
CA ASN A 31 -9.63 8.87 10.71
C ASN A 31 -11.08 9.31 10.45
N LYS A 32 -11.43 10.54 10.81
CA LYS A 32 -12.79 11.07 10.64
C LYS A 32 -13.21 11.30 9.19
N TYR A 33 -12.25 11.39 8.27
CA TYR A 33 -12.56 11.44 6.85
C TYR A 33 -13.24 10.14 6.40
N THR A 34 -12.63 9.01 6.75
CA THR A 34 -13.11 7.67 6.43
C THR A 34 -14.22 7.19 7.37
N PHE A 35 -14.17 7.58 8.64
CA PHE A 35 -15.13 7.19 9.69
C PHE A 35 -15.79 8.44 10.31
N PRO A 36 -16.67 9.15 9.58
CA PRO A 36 -17.23 10.43 10.03
C PRO A 36 -18.09 10.30 11.30
N SER A 37 -18.70 9.12 11.51
CA SER A 37 -19.50 8.81 12.69
C SER A 37 -18.67 8.41 13.91
N ALA A 38 -17.35 8.25 13.76
CA ALA A 38 -16.52 7.80 14.86
C ALA A 38 -16.39 8.85 15.97
N SER A 39 -16.63 8.40 17.20
CA SER A 39 -16.55 9.27 18.37
C SER A 39 -15.11 9.56 18.75
N SER A 40 -14.80 10.84 18.94
CA SER A 40 -13.53 11.26 19.54
C SER A 40 -13.45 11.01 21.05
N SER A 41 -14.55 10.58 21.69
CA SER A 41 -14.57 10.27 23.12
C SER A 41 -13.82 8.98 23.47
N LEU A 42 -13.81 7.99 22.56
CA LEU A 42 -13.18 6.71 22.81
C LEU A 42 -11.63 6.82 22.86
N PRO A 43 -10.93 7.42 21.88
CA PRO A 43 -9.49 7.66 22.00
C PRO A 43 -9.12 8.50 23.22
N LYS A 44 -9.96 9.48 23.58
CA LYS A 44 -9.76 10.32 24.79
C LYS A 44 -9.73 9.49 26.08
N ALA A 45 -10.52 8.42 26.17
CA ALA A 45 -10.58 7.56 27.36
C ALA A 45 -9.29 6.75 27.60
N TYR A 46 -8.44 6.61 26.59
CA TYR A 46 -7.16 5.91 26.67
C TYR A 46 -5.96 6.84 26.87
N ARG A 47 -6.18 8.16 27.00
CA ARG A 47 -5.12 9.13 27.29
C ARG A 47 -4.38 8.75 28.56
N ASN A 48 -3.05 8.74 28.47
CA ASN A 48 -2.14 8.42 29.57
C ASN A 48 -2.30 7.00 30.13
N VAL A 49 -2.98 6.08 29.44
CA VAL A 49 -3.13 4.69 29.87
C VAL A 49 -2.07 3.83 29.19
N ILE A 50 -1.30 3.06 29.96
CA ILE A 50 -0.44 2.01 29.41
C ILE A 50 -1.20 0.69 29.43
N GLY A 51 -1.31 0.05 28.27
CA GLY A 51 -1.92 -1.27 28.10
C GLY A 51 -1.72 -1.79 26.68
N TYR A 52 -2.22 -2.99 26.39
CA TYR A 52 -2.04 -3.63 25.08
C TYR A 52 -2.53 -2.75 23.91
N ILE A 53 -3.71 -2.14 24.04
CA ILE A 53 -4.28 -1.28 23.00
C ILE A 53 -3.37 -0.07 22.73
N THR A 54 -2.92 0.64 23.78
CA THR A 54 -2.07 1.82 23.61
C THR A 54 -0.65 1.45 23.19
N TYR A 55 -0.16 0.27 23.55
CA TYR A 55 1.08 -0.29 23.01
C TYR A 55 0.97 -0.56 21.50
N VAL A 56 -0.06 -1.27 21.05
CA VAL A 56 -0.27 -1.53 19.62
C VAL A 56 -0.46 -0.23 18.85
N GLN A 57 -1.26 0.71 19.37
CA GLN A 57 -1.42 2.03 18.75
C GLN A 57 -0.08 2.74 18.62
N PHE A 58 0.71 2.82 19.69
CA PHE A 58 2.04 3.40 19.65
C PHE A 58 2.93 2.76 18.57
N MET A 59 2.95 1.43 18.49
CA MET A 59 3.73 0.74 17.46
C MET A 59 3.28 1.10 16.03
N MET A 60 1.98 1.26 15.80
CA MET A 60 1.42 1.62 14.50
C MET A 60 1.61 3.11 14.16
N ASP A 61 1.48 4.00 15.15
CA ASP A 61 1.67 5.45 14.96
C ASP A 61 3.07 5.77 14.44
N TRP A 62 4.08 5.09 14.98
CA TRP A 62 5.47 5.28 14.59
C TRP A 62 5.90 4.42 13.39
N GLY A 63 5.14 3.36 13.09
CA GLY A 63 5.28 2.57 11.87
C GLY A 63 6.69 2.02 11.62
N ARG A 64 7.08 1.93 10.35
CA ARG A 64 8.42 1.48 9.94
C ARG A 64 9.48 2.57 10.03
N ASP A 65 9.09 3.83 9.96
CA ASP A 65 9.95 4.94 9.54
C ASP A 65 10.20 5.96 10.66
N ARG A 66 9.28 6.18 11.61
CA ARG A 66 9.46 7.23 12.62
C ARG A 66 10.07 6.75 13.93
N SER A 67 10.79 7.65 14.58
CA SER A 67 11.46 7.44 15.86
C SER A 67 10.76 8.21 17.00
N PRO A 68 10.14 7.53 17.98
CA PRO A 68 9.43 8.16 19.12
C PRO A 68 10.29 9.02 20.05
N ASP A 69 11.61 8.86 20.02
CA ASP A 69 12.59 9.59 20.84
C ASP A 69 13.25 10.75 20.10
N ALA A 70 12.81 11.03 18.87
CA ALA A 70 13.31 12.13 18.04
C ALA A 70 12.21 13.16 17.77
N SER A 71 12.61 14.42 17.56
CA SER A 71 11.65 15.49 17.29
C SER A 71 10.93 15.29 15.94
N ASN A 72 9.71 15.80 15.85
CA ASN A 72 8.85 15.65 14.67
C ASN A 72 9.45 16.14 13.34
N SER A 73 10.44 17.03 13.38
CA SER A 73 11.12 17.55 12.20
C SER A 73 12.15 16.58 11.61
N VAL A 74 12.62 15.60 12.37
CA VAL A 74 13.70 14.67 11.96
C VAL A 74 13.38 13.21 12.25
N ASN A 75 12.25 12.91 12.90
CA ASN A 75 11.96 11.54 13.33
C ASN A 75 11.73 10.54 12.18
N ALA A 76 11.44 11.02 10.97
CA ALA A 76 11.36 10.23 9.73
C ALA A 76 12.73 9.84 9.15
N ASP A 77 13.82 10.46 9.60
CA ASP A 77 15.16 10.13 9.12
C ASP A 77 15.54 8.71 9.57
N PRO A 78 15.95 7.81 8.65
CA PRO A 78 16.31 6.44 9.00
C PRO A 78 17.54 6.34 9.90
N GLY A 79 18.42 7.36 9.90
CA GLY A 79 19.64 7.42 10.72
C GLY A 79 19.46 8.06 12.10
N VAL A 80 18.24 8.50 12.46
CA VAL A 80 17.97 9.24 13.71
C VAL A 80 17.03 8.48 14.63
N GLY A 81 17.36 8.47 15.92
CA GLY A 81 16.51 7.94 16.99
C GLY A 81 16.33 6.42 16.98
N THR A 82 15.49 5.94 17.88
CA THR A 82 15.19 4.52 18.10
C THR A 82 13.93 4.13 17.34
N LYS A 83 14.01 3.11 16.49
CA LYS A 83 12.85 2.59 15.76
C LYS A 83 12.09 1.55 16.59
N THR A 84 10.76 1.55 16.48
CA THR A 84 9.94 0.56 17.18
C THR A 84 10.25 -0.86 16.67
N PRO A 85 10.04 -1.91 17.49
CA PRO A 85 10.20 -3.30 17.02
C PRO A 85 9.29 -3.70 15.84
N LEU A 86 8.35 -2.85 15.40
CA LEU A 86 7.61 -3.06 14.17
C LEU A 86 8.51 -2.84 12.95
N SER A 87 9.44 -1.88 13.01
CA SER A 87 10.33 -1.48 11.92
C SER A 87 11.49 -2.44 11.70
N LYS A 88 11.80 -2.75 10.43
CA LYS A 88 13.03 -3.46 10.04
C LYS A 88 14.31 -2.71 10.34
N LEU A 89 14.24 -1.39 10.55
CA LEU A 89 15.37 -0.56 10.96
C LEU A 89 15.68 -0.70 12.46
N SER A 90 14.79 -1.34 13.23
CA SER A 90 15.05 -1.63 14.64
C SER A 90 15.97 -2.85 14.78
N PRO A 91 17.00 -2.82 15.64
CA PRO A 91 17.80 -4.00 15.93
C PRO A 91 17.02 -5.10 16.67
N PHE A 92 15.81 -4.78 17.15
CA PHE A 92 14.95 -5.68 17.92
C PHE A 92 13.75 -6.20 17.12
N VAL A 93 13.73 -6.02 15.80
CA VAL A 93 12.63 -6.49 14.96
C VAL A 93 12.50 -8.02 15.05
N PRO A 94 11.35 -8.57 15.50
CA PRO A 94 11.19 -10.01 15.64
C PRO A 94 10.78 -10.63 14.30
N TYR A 95 11.79 -11.04 13.55
CA TYR A 95 11.59 -11.85 12.34
C TYR A 95 11.08 -13.25 12.68
N HIS A 96 10.31 -13.82 11.76
CA HIS A 96 9.81 -15.18 11.85
C HIS A 96 9.69 -15.81 10.46
N SER A 97 9.88 -17.12 10.37
CA SER A 97 9.75 -17.86 9.12
C SER A 97 8.35 -18.43 8.94
N GLU A 98 7.84 -18.37 7.71
CA GLU A 98 6.55 -18.92 7.36
C GLU A 98 6.57 -19.58 5.98
N MET A 99 5.71 -20.58 5.81
CA MET A 99 5.44 -21.20 4.51
C MET A 99 4.39 -20.38 3.75
N THR A 100 4.61 -20.23 2.46
CA THR A 100 3.74 -19.59 1.45
C THR A 100 3.68 -20.45 0.19
N ALA A 101 2.84 -20.08 -0.77
CA ALA A 101 2.81 -20.72 -2.09
C ALA A 101 4.16 -20.66 -2.84
N GLY A 102 4.95 -19.60 -2.64
CA GLY A 102 6.25 -19.41 -3.29
C GLY A 102 7.44 -20.05 -2.57
N GLY A 103 7.23 -20.74 -1.45
CA GLY A 103 8.28 -21.28 -0.59
C GLY A 103 8.22 -20.79 0.85
N THR A 104 9.32 -20.97 1.59
CA THR A 104 9.47 -20.49 2.98
C THR A 104 10.25 -19.19 3.00
N PHE A 105 9.71 -18.17 3.67
CA PHE A 105 10.29 -16.83 3.74
C PHE A 105 10.35 -16.32 5.18
N SER A 106 11.24 -15.36 5.44
CA SER A 106 11.32 -14.65 6.72
C SER A 106 10.60 -13.31 6.63
N PHE A 107 9.71 -13.04 7.58
CA PHE A 107 8.85 -11.85 7.60
C PHE A 107 9.12 -11.00 8.86
N PRO A 108 9.12 -9.66 8.75
CA PRO A 108 8.95 -8.78 9.92
C PRO A 108 7.54 -8.97 10.52
N PRO A 109 7.24 -8.38 11.69
CA PRO A 109 6.00 -8.61 12.43
C PRO A 109 4.73 -8.55 11.59
N ARG A 110 3.71 -9.29 12.03
CA ARG A 110 2.41 -9.41 11.34
C ARG A 110 1.52 -8.19 11.56
N SER A 111 1.83 -7.05 10.93
CA SER A 111 0.91 -5.92 10.85
C SER A 111 -0.08 -6.10 9.71
N GLN A 112 -1.38 -5.93 9.96
CA GLN A 112 -2.42 -5.98 8.92
C GLN A 112 -2.75 -4.57 8.44
N PRO A 113 -3.04 -4.37 7.13
CA PRO A 113 -3.13 -5.40 6.08
C PRO A 113 -1.78 -5.88 5.51
N MET A 114 -0.67 -5.22 5.86
CA MET A 114 0.62 -5.43 5.18
C MET A 114 1.15 -6.87 5.19
N HIS A 115 0.89 -7.66 6.23
CA HIS A 115 1.29 -9.06 6.26
C HIS A 115 0.53 -9.91 5.25
N ALA A 116 -0.79 -9.73 5.14
CA ALA A 116 -1.58 -10.35 4.09
C ALA A 116 -1.13 -9.91 2.70
N VAL A 117 -0.83 -8.62 2.50
CA VAL A 117 -0.30 -8.09 1.24
C VAL A 117 0.99 -8.79 0.81
N ARG A 118 1.97 -8.90 1.72
CA ARG A 118 3.24 -9.58 1.43
C ARG A 118 3.02 -11.02 0.96
N ARG A 119 2.18 -11.77 1.68
CA ARG A 119 1.89 -13.18 1.39
C ARG A 119 1.11 -13.35 0.09
N ALA A 120 0.12 -12.49 -0.17
CA ALA A 120 -0.67 -12.53 -1.39
C ALA A 120 0.14 -12.16 -2.64
N LEU A 121 1.03 -11.17 -2.55
CA LEU A 121 1.94 -10.85 -3.66
C LEU A 121 2.91 -11.99 -3.97
N ILE A 122 3.42 -12.67 -2.94
CA ILE A 122 4.24 -13.89 -3.13
C ILE A 122 3.44 -14.98 -3.86
N ALA A 123 2.19 -15.20 -3.48
CA ALA A 123 1.32 -16.15 -4.15
C ALA A 123 1.03 -15.76 -5.61
N ALA A 124 0.74 -14.49 -5.88
CA ALA A 124 0.50 -13.96 -7.23
C ALA A 124 1.73 -14.13 -8.13
N ILE A 125 2.92 -13.76 -7.64
CA ILE A 125 4.17 -13.95 -8.38
C ILE A 125 4.42 -15.45 -8.63
N ASN A 126 4.07 -16.32 -7.69
CA ASN A 126 4.17 -17.76 -7.91
C ASN A 126 3.21 -18.27 -9.00
N VAL A 127 2.01 -17.69 -9.15
CA VAL A 127 1.12 -18.00 -10.28
C VAL A 127 1.79 -17.67 -11.61
N VAL A 128 2.37 -16.47 -11.73
CA VAL A 128 3.11 -16.04 -12.95
C VAL A 128 4.30 -16.97 -13.22
N LYS A 129 5.05 -17.33 -12.17
CA LYS A 129 6.17 -18.27 -12.27
C LYS A 129 5.75 -19.62 -12.83
N GLU A 130 4.63 -20.18 -12.34
CA GLU A 130 4.14 -21.48 -12.82
C GLU A 130 3.58 -21.41 -14.24
N GLN A 131 2.93 -20.30 -14.63
CA GLN A 131 2.51 -20.05 -16.01
C GLN A 131 3.71 -19.96 -16.98
N ASN A 132 4.81 -19.37 -16.53
CA ASN A 132 6.03 -19.22 -17.31
C ASN A 132 6.89 -20.49 -17.40
N LYS A 133 6.45 -21.60 -16.81
CA LYS A 133 7.24 -22.83 -16.76
C LYS A 133 7.52 -23.37 -18.17
N GLY A 134 8.81 -23.50 -18.49
CA GLY A 134 9.28 -23.98 -19.79
C GLY A 134 9.42 -22.88 -20.86
N LEU A 135 9.05 -21.63 -20.54
CA LEU A 135 9.29 -20.49 -21.42
C LEU A 135 10.68 -19.91 -21.21
N SER A 136 11.27 -19.35 -22.28
CA SER A 136 12.50 -18.58 -22.15
C SER A 136 12.22 -17.19 -21.56
N PRO A 137 13.17 -16.57 -20.84
CA PRO A 137 12.99 -15.21 -20.29
C PRO A 137 12.60 -14.15 -21.33
N ASN A 138 12.92 -14.37 -22.61
CA ASN A 138 12.63 -13.44 -23.70
C ASN A 138 11.16 -13.43 -24.10
N VAL A 139 10.41 -14.50 -23.80
CA VAL A 139 8.99 -14.66 -24.13
C VAL A 139 8.13 -14.94 -22.90
N SER A 140 8.72 -15.11 -21.71
CA SER A 140 8.00 -15.27 -20.46
C SER A 140 7.54 -13.93 -19.91
N ASP A 141 6.56 -13.94 -19.03
CA ASP A 141 6.09 -12.73 -18.35
C ASP A 141 7.09 -12.22 -17.32
N TRP A 142 7.12 -10.91 -17.08
CA TRP A 142 7.98 -10.28 -16.08
C TRP A 142 7.13 -9.60 -15.02
N VAL A 143 7.61 -9.59 -13.78
CA VAL A 143 6.96 -8.90 -12.66
C VAL A 143 7.85 -7.77 -12.15
N GLY A 144 7.24 -6.70 -11.66
CA GLY A 144 7.92 -5.61 -10.99
C GLY A 144 7.06 -5.14 -9.81
N VAL A 145 7.69 -4.50 -8.82
CA VAL A 145 7.01 -4.00 -7.63
C VAL A 145 7.49 -2.58 -7.37
N VAL A 146 6.52 -1.66 -7.29
CA VAL A 146 6.73 -0.28 -6.87
C VAL A 146 6.00 -0.09 -5.54
N THR A 147 6.69 0.50 -4.57
CA THR A 147 6.10 0.95 -3.31
C THR A 147 5.97 2.45 -3.32
N PHE A 148 4.97 3.00 -2.63
CA PHE A 148 4.78 4.43 -2.49
C PHE A 148 4.22 4.73 -1.11
N ASP A 149 4.69 5.84 -0.52
CA ASP A 149 4.19 6.33 0.76
C ASP A 149 3.95 7.84 0.63
N ALA A 150 4.97 8.68 0.72
CA ALA A 150 4.84 10.14 0.68
C ALA A 150 5.74 10.79 -0.39
N LEU A 151 5.96 12.10 -0.28
CA LEU A 151 6.77 12.90 -1.21
C LEU A 151 7.90 13.66 -0.51
N ASP A 152 8.31 13.22 0.68
CA ASP A 152 9.54 13.71 1.31
C ASP A 152 10.75 12.85 0.90
N ALA A 153 11.96 13.24 1.34
CA ALA A 153 13.21 12.61 0.93
C ALA A 153 13.34 11.11 1.29
N TYR A 154 12.57 10.61 2.26
CA TYR A 154 12.68 9.25 2.79
C TYR A 154 11.51 8.34 2.38
N HIS A 155 10.47 8.92 1.78
CA HIS A 155 9.20 8.24 1.53
C HIS A 155 8.74 8.31 0.07
N GLN A 156 9.58 8.81 -0.85
CA GLN A 156 9.29 8.82 -2.28
C GLN A 156 8.91 7.43 -2.80
N PRO A 157 8.12 7.35 -3.88
CA PRO A 157 7.91 6.08 -4.58
C PRO A 157 9.23 5.43 -5.02
N GLU A 158 9.36 4.14 -4.75
CA GLU A 158 10.57 3.36 -4.99
C GLU A 158 10.24 2.11 -5.82
N VAL A 159 11.16 1.75 -6.73
CA VAL A 159 11.14 0.45 -7.40
C VAL A 159 11.75 -0.58 -6.45
N LEU A 160 10.91 -1.26 -5.67
CA LEU A 160 11.33 -2.34 -4.79
C LEU A 160 11.91 -3.52 -5.61
N VAL A 161 11.30 -3.80 -6.77
CA VAL A 161 11.76 -4.83 -7.71
C VAL A 161 11.60 -4.30 -9.15
N PRO A 162 12.67 -4.18 -9.95
CA PRO A 162 12.55 -3.85 -11.37
C PRO A 162 11.85 -4.99 -12.14
N LEU A 163 11.37 -4.74 -13.36
CA LEU A 163 10.75 -5.79 -14.17
C LEU A 163 11.74 -6.95 -14.38
N THR A 164 11.36 -8.15 -13.92
CA THR A 164 12.26 -9.31 -13.90
C THR A 164 11.51 -10.63 -14.13
N ALA A 165 12.24 -11.60 -14.69
CA ALA A 165 11.87 -13.01 -14.73
C ALA A 165 12.42 -13.81 -13.51
N ASP A 166 13.22 -13.18 -12.64
CA ASP A 166 13.67 -13.79 -11.38
C ASP A 166 12.58 -13.66 -10.30
N PHE A 167 11.58 -14.55 -10.40
CA PHE A 167 10.46 -14.60 -9.49
C PHE A 167 10.87 -14.88 -8.04
N LYS A 168 11.99 -15.58 -7.82
CA LYS A 168 12.44 -15.90 -6.45
C LYS A 168 12.92 -14.62 -5.75
N SER A 169 13.73 -13.81 -6.44
CA SER A 169 14.17 -12.52 -5.91
C SER A 169 13.00 -11.55 -5.74
N ALA A 170 12.04 -11.55 -6.68
CA ALA A 170 10.83 -10.72 -6.56
C ALA A 170 10.00 -11.10 -5.31
N MET A 171 9.72 -12.40 -5.11
CA MET A 171 9.01 -12.89 -3.91
C MET A 171 9.77 -12.56 -2.61
N GLN A 172 11.11 -12.70 -2.61
CA GLN A 172 11.93 -12.36 -1.46
C GLN A 172 11.84 -10.86 -1.12
N ALA A 173 11.84 -9.98 -2.12
CA ALA A 173 11.71 -8.54 -1.91
C ALA A 173 10.35 -8.16 -1.30
N CYS A 174 9.26 -8.81 -1.73
CA CYS A 174 7.92 -8.60 -1.15
C CYS A 174 7.92 -8.84 0.38
N THR A 175 8.73 -9.74 0.92
CA THR A 175 8.78 -9.98 2.37
C THR A 175 9.12 -8.74 3.20
N THR A 176 9.77 -7.75 2.57
CA THR A 176 10.38 -6.61 3.24
C THR A 176 9.48 -5.38 3.35
N MET A 177 8.31 -5.39 2.71
CA MET A 177 7.37 -4.27 2.73
C MET A 177 6.78 -4.06 4.13
N GLN A 178 6.65 -2.80 4.54
CA GLN A 178 6.08 -2.42 5.84
C GLN A 178 5.23 -1.16 5.67
N ALA A 179 4.21 -1.02 6.50
CA ALA A 179 3.44 0.23 6.59
C ALA A 179 4.30 1.33 7.21
N VAL A 180 4.17 2.54 6.68
CA VAL A 180 4.71 3.75 7.32
C VAL A 180 3.86 4.17 8.52
N SER A 181 4.41 5.11 9.29
CA SER A 181 3.76 5.81 10.39
C SER A 181 2.43 6.43 9.95
N ASP A 182 1.48 6.53 10.88
CA ASP A 182 0.20 7.21 10.64
C ASP A 182 0.30 8.75 10.82
N ILE A 183 1.53 9.24 10.99
CA ILE A 183 1.86 10.63 11.26
C ILE A 183 2.24 11.31 9.95
N GLY A 184 1.46 12.31 9.55
CA GLY A 184 1.70 13.10 8.35
C GLY A 184 1.03 12.53 7.10
N THR A 185 1.44 13.04 5.94
CA THR A 185 0.94 12.61 4.62
C THR A 185 1.67 11.34 4.20
N SER A 186 0.93 10.30 3.80
CA SER A 186 1.47 8.94 3.66
C SER A 186 0.94 8.14 2.45
N THR A 187 0.15 8.77 1.58
CA THR A 187 -0.50 8.08 0.45
C THR A 187 -0.35 8.88 -0.85
N ALA A 188 0.82 8.79 -1.47
CA ALA A 188 1.20 9.42 -2.74
C ALA A 188 0.86 8.52 -3.96
N THR A 189 -0.41 8.11 -4.09
CA THR A 189 -0.87 7.16 -5.12
C THR A 189 -0.51 7.62 -6.54
N GLU A 190 -0.64 8.92 -6.84
CA GLU A 190 -0.28 9.46 -8.15
C GLU A 190 1.19 9.15 -8.50
N ALA A 191 2.09 9.46 -7.57
CA ALA A 191 3.52 9.32 -7.79
C ALA A 191 3.92 7.84 -7.90
N GLY A 192 3.25 6.95 -7.16
CA GLY A 192 3.35 5.50 -7.34
C GLY A 192 2.98 5.05 -8.75
N ILE A 193 1.84 5.53 -9.28
CA ILE A 193 1.40 5.21 -10.65
C ILE A 193 2.38 5.77 -11.68
N ILE A 194 2.88 7.01 -11.51
CA ILE A 194 3.90 7.59 -12.39
C ILE A 194 5.14 6.70 -12.43
N LYS A 195 5.67 6.29 -11.27
CA LYS A 195 6.85 5.43 -11.18
C LYS A 195 6.62 4.05 -11.82
N ALA A 196 5.43 3.48 -11.65
CA ALA A 196 5.06 2.22 -12.29
C ALA A 196 4.95 2.36 -13.83
N ARG A 197 4.38 3.47 -14.32
CA ARG A 197 4.34 3.78 -15.76
C ARG A 197 5.75 3.94 -16.33
N GLU A 198 6.67 4.59 -15.62
CA GLU A 198 8.08 4.74 -16.03
C GLU A 198 8.75 3.40 -16.30
N ILE A 199 8.61 2.42 -15.40
CA ILE A 199 9.22 1.10 -15.62
C ILE A 199 8.50 0.29 -16.70
N LEU A 200 7.20 0.52 -16.90
CA LEU A 200 6.38 -0.17 -17.92
C LEU A 200 6.55 0.38 -19.34
N LYS A 201 7.22 1.53 -19.52
CA LYS A 201 7.55 2.04 -20.86
C LYS A 201 8.46 1.05 -21.61
N PRO A 202 8.39 1.02 -22.94
CA PRO A 202 9.36 0.31 -23.76
C PRO A 202 10.80 0.77 -23.48
N ILE A 203 11.77 -0.13 -23.63
CA ILE A 203 13.21 0.20 -23.50
C ILE A 203 13.61 1.38 -24.43
N SER A 204 13.02 1.46 -25.63
CA SER A 204 13.25 2.57 -26.57
C SER A 204 12.80 3.94 -26.05
N GLU A 205 11.95 3.98 -25.03
CA GLU A 205 11.44 5.19 -24.38
C GLU A 205 12.05 5.40 -22.97
N GLY A 206 13.10 4.65 -22.63
CA GLY A 206 13.79 4.73 -21.34
C GLY A 206 13.14 3.92 -20.21
N GLY A 207 12.15 3.07 -20.52
CA GLY A 207 11.58 2.13 -19.55
C GLY A 207 12.29 0.77 -19.54
N GLN A 208 11.65 -0.23 -18.94
CA GLN A 208 12.20 -1.59 -18.79
C GLN A 208 11.41 -2.65 -19.56
N ALA A 209 10.23 -2.31 -20.06
CA ALA A 209 9.34 -3.29 -20.65
C ALA A 209 9.66 -3.56 -22.13
N ARG A 210 9.23 -4.73 -22.59
CA ARG A 210 9.32 -5.11 -24.01
C ARG A 210 8.19 -4.47 -24.80
N SER A 211 8.45 -4.00 -26.02
CA SER A 211 7.45 -3.29 -26.83
C SER A 211 6.25 -4.15 -27.22
N PHE A 212 6.44 -5.45 -27.43
CA PHE A 212 5.42 -6.37 -27.96
C PHE A 212 4.55 -7.06 -26.89
N THR A 213 4.61 -6.64 -25.63
CA THR A 213 3.83 -7.26 -24.54
C THR A 213 2.70 -6.36 -24.06
N SER A 214 1.66 -6.97 -23.50
CA SER A 214 0.66 -6.25 -22.71
C SER A 214 1.31 -5.61 -21.48
N LYS A 215 0.74 -4.47 -21.03
CA LYS A 215 1.20 -3.75 -19.83
C LYS A 215 0.08 -3.74 -18.81
N VAL A 216 0.29 -4.46 -17.71
CA VAL A 216 -0.69 -4.57 -16.63
C VAL A 216 -0.12 -3.94 -15.37
N MET A 217 -0.93 -3.12 -14.71
CA MET A 217 -0.63 -2.51 -13.43
C MET A 217 -1.71 -2.90 -12.43
N VAL A 218 -1.30 -3.29 -11.22
CA VAL A 218 -2.22 -3.52 -10.10
C VAL A 218 -1.89 -2.51 -9.00
N VAL A 219 -2.84 -1.64 -8.67
CA VAL A 219 -2.68 -0.60 -7.64
C VAL A 219 -3.38 -1.08 -6.38
N LEU A 220 -2.61 -1.53 -5.39
CA LEU A 220 -3.13 -1.96 -4.10
C LEU A 220 -3.07 -0.81 -3.09
N SER A 221 -4.21 -0.36 -2.59
CA SER A 221 -4.30 0.77 -1.65
C SER A 221 -5.61 0.71 -0.85
N ASP A 222 -5.69 1.48 0.23
CA ASP A 222 -6.98 1.81 0.85
C ASP A 222 -7.75 2.88 0.04
N GLY A 223 -7.15 3.46 -1.00
CA GLY A 223 -7.84 4.40 -1.88
C GLY A 223 -8.00 5.79 -1.26
N VAL A 224 -7.22 6.16 -0.24
CA VAL A 224 -7.26 7.50 0.37
C VAL A 224 -5.97 8.26 0.05
N PRO A 225 -5.72 8.67 -1.22
CA PRO A 225 -4.58 9.50 -1.55
C PRO A 225 -4.63 10.81 -0.75
N ASN A 226 -3.46 11.32 -0.37
CA ASN A 226 -3.33 12.59 0.33
C ASN A 226 -2.06 13.38 -0.06
N ALA A 227 -1.29 12.87 -1.02
CA ALA A 227 -0.14 13.52 -1.65
C ALA A 227 -0.21 13.38 -3.18
N TRP A 228 0.28 14.39 -3.91
CA TRP A 228 0.34 14.39 -5.37
C TRP A 228 1.57 15.18 -5.88
N GLN A 229 2.05 14.83 -7.07
CA GLN A 229 3.29 15.34 -7.66
C GLN A 229 3.03 16.27 -8.85
N SER A 230 1.99 16.01 -9.65
CA SER A 230 1.74 16.85 -10.83
C SER A 230 1.32 18.27 -10.44
N PRO A 231 1.72 19.30 -11.19
CA PRO A 231 1.23 20.65 -10.98
C PRO A 231 -0.30 20.72 -11.05
N THR A 232 -0.92 21.46 -10.12
CA THR A 232 -2.38 21.64 -10.10
C THR A 232 -2.93 22.21 -11.41
N SER A 233 -2.17 23.05 -12.11
CA SER A 233 -2.54 23.56 -13.43
C SER A 233 -2.66 22.45 -14.47
N GLU A 234 -1.71 21.51 -14.54
CA GLU A 234 -1.78 20.39 -15.48
C GLU A 234 -2.95 19.45 -15.18
N ILE A 235 -3.25 19.24 -13.89
CA ILE A 235 -4.39 18.44 -13.46
C ILE A 235 -5.69 19.13 -13.92
N ASN A 236 -5.83 20.43 -13.67
CA ASN A 236 -7.00 21.20 -14.06
C ASN A 236 -7.16 21.31 -15.59
N ASP A 237 -6.07 21.46 -16.33
CA ASP A 237 -6.10 21.49 -17.80
C ASP A 237 -6.58 20.15 -18.36
N TYR A 238 -6.11 19.03 -17.79
CA TYR A 238 -6.56 17.70 -18.19
C TYR A 238 -8.07 17.50 -17.91
N ILE A 239 -8.56 17.89 -16.74
CA ILE A 239 -9.99 17.81 -16.38
C ILE A 239 -10.81 18.70 -17.31
N THR A 240 -10.33 19.90 -17.64
CA THR A 240 -11.00 20.82 -18.56
C THR A 240 -11.15 20.21 -19.96
N GLN A 241 -10.13 19.49 -20.42
CA GLN A 241 -10.14 18.81 -21.72
C GLN A 241 -10.94 17.50 -21.70
N ASN A 242 -11.11 16.88 -20.53
CA ASN A 242 -11.79 15.60 -20.34
C ASN A 242 -12.85 15.70 -19.22
N PRO A 243 -13.85 16.59 -19.34
CA PRO A 243 -14.75 16.89 -18.23
C PRO A 243 -15.66 15.70 -17.92
N ASN A 244 -15.69 15.29 -16.64
CA ASN A 244 -16.66 14.33 -16.15
C ASN A 244 -16.89 14.52 -14.63
N ALA A 245 -18.09 14.97 -14.28
CA ALA A 245 -18.48 15.27 -12.90
C ALA A 245 -18.69 14.02 -12.04
N ASP A 246 -18.89 12.84 -12.64
CA ASP A 246 -19.01 11.57 -11.90
C ASP A 246 -17.65 11.04 -11.43
N TYR A 247 -16.56 11.68 -11.88
CA TYR A 247 -15.21 11.23 -11.67
C TYR A 247 -14.35 12.25 -10.93
N TYR A 248 -14.36 13.50 -11.38
CA TYR A 248 -13.50 14.54 -10.84
C TYR A 248 -14.24 15.42 -9.86
N ASP A 249 -13.59 15.71 -8.73
CA ASP A 249 -14.07 16.68 -7.76
C ASP A 249 -13.04 17.82 -7.63
N PRO A 250 -13.38 19.07 -8.00
CA PRO A 250 -12.45 20.19 -7.94
C PRO A 250 -11.97 20.51 -6.52
N ALA A 251 -12.65 20.05 -5.47
CA ALA A 251 -12.21 20.21 -4.08
C ALA A 251 -11.05 19.26 -3.71
N TYR A 252 -10.77 18.26 -4.52
CA TYR A 252 -9.91 17.13 -4.17
C TYR A 252 -8.85 16.83 -5.23
N VAL A 253 -7.88 17.75 -5.37
CA VAL A 253 -6.81 17.67 -6.38
C VAL A 253 -6.01 16.37 -6.34
N TRP A 254 -5.73 15.82 -5.15
CA TRP A 254 -4.95 14.59 -5.00
C TRP A 254 -5.67 13.34 -5.54
N TYR A 255 -6.99 13.27 -5.38
CA TYR A 255 -7.82 12.23 -5.98
C TYR A 255 -7.80 12.35 -7.50
N ASN A 256 -8.00 13.57 -8.03
CA ASN A 256 -8.00 13.82 -9.46
C ASN A 256 -6.64 13.52 -10.12
N ALA A 257 -5.55 13.81 -9.41
CA ALA A 257 -4.19 13.54 -9.88
C ALA A 257 -3.99 12.04 -10.18
N ALA A 258 -4.38 11.18 -9.24
CA ALA A 258 -4.31 9.73 -9.43
C ALA A 258 -5.26 9.22 -10.53
N LEU A 259 -6.49 9.75 -10.62
CA LEU A 259 -7.44 9.40 -11.69
C LEU A 259 -6.91 9.76 -13.08
N ARG A 260 -6.28 10.94 -13.22
CA ARG A 260 -5.61 11.35 -14.45
C ARG A 260 -4.54 10.33 -14.87
N GLN A 261 -3.71 9.86 -13.94
CA GLN A 261 -2.67 8.88 -14.27
C GLN A 261 -3.26 7.54 -14.74
N ALA A 262 -4.37 7.10 -14.13
CA ALA A 262 -5.07 5.90 -14.56
C ALA A 262 -5.65 6.06 -15.98
N ALA A 263 -6.29 7.21 -16.26
CA ALA A 263 -6.82 7.51 -17.59
C ALA A 263 -5.72 7.64 -18.66
N MET A 264 -4.58 8.25 -18.32
CA MET A 264 -3.43 8.34 -19.22
C MET A 264 -2.86 6.96 -19.55
N PHE A 265 -2.68 6.09 -18.55
CA PHE A 265 -2.16 4.74 -18.79
C PHE A 265 -3.11 3.90 -19.65
N GLN A 266 -4.43 4.07 -19.48
CA GLN A 266 -5.42 3.47 -20.37
C GLN A 266 -5.27 3.98 -21.81
N GLY A 267 -5.03 5.28 -22.00
CA GLY A 267 -4.75 5.87 -23.31
C GLY A 267 -3.46 5.36 -23.96
N GLU A 268 -2.51 4.88 -23.16
CA GLU A 268 -1.26 4.23 -23.59
C GLU A 268 -1.43 2.71 -23.87
N ASN A 269 -2.67 2.22 -23.93
CA ASN A 269 -3.02 0.79 -24.03
C ASN A 269 -2.55 -0.06 -22.84
N GLY A 270 -2.32 0.56 -21.68
CA GLY A 270 -2.12 -0.14 -20.42
C GLY A 270 -3.44 -0.56 -19.76
N VAL A 271 -3.38 -1.60 -18.93
CA VAL A 271 -4.52 -2.09 -18.15
C VAL A 271 -4.23 -1.91 -16.66
N LEU A 272 -5.04 -1.14 -15.95
CA LEU A 272 -4.86 -0.85 -14.52
C LEU A 272 -6.00 -1.44 -13.70
N PHE A 273 -5.66 -2.26 -12.70
CA PHE A 273 -6.60 -2.81 -11.73
C PHE A 273 -6.38 -2.16 -10.37
N PRO A 274 -7.26 -1.25 -9.91
CA PRO A 274 -7.20 -0.73 -8.57
C PRO A 274 -7.83 -1.75 -7.62
N VAL A 275 -7.07 -2.19 -6.61
CA VAL A 275 -7.52 -3.16 -5.61
C VAL A 275 -7.65 -2.45 -4.26
N GLY A 276 -8.90 -2.26 -3.82
CA GLY A 276 -9.19 -1.64 -2.53
C GLY A 276 -8.98 -2.62 -1.37
N MET A 277 -8.24 -2.23 -0.33
CA MET A 277 -7.99 -3.08 0.84
C MET A 277 -7.99 -2.30 2.15
N GLY A 278 -8.57 -2.91 3.18
CA GLY A 278 -8.57 -2.38 4.54
C GLY A 278 -9.94 -1.96 5.01
N LEU A 279 -10.11 -1.88 6.33
CA LEU A 279 -11.37 -1.46 6.95
C LEU A 279 -11.79 -0.04 6.55
N GLY A 280 -10.81 0.83 6.30
CA GLY A 280 -11.01 2.23 5.93
C GLY A 280 -10.91 2.51 4.44
N ALA A 281 -11.04 1.50 3.59
CA ALA A 281 -10.86 1.70 2.17
C ALA A 281 -11.97 2.59 1.56
N ASP A 282 -11.58 3.61 0.80
CA ASP A 282 -12.46 4.44 -0.01
C ASP A 282 -12.75 3.72 -1.33
N TYR A 283 -13.75 2.84 -1.28
CA TYR A 283 -14.15 2.07 -2.44
C TYR A 283 -14.78 2.92 -3.54
N ASP A 284 -15.39 4.06 -3.23
CA ASP A 284 -15.94 4.94 -4.26
C ASP A 284 -14.84 5.49 -5.16
N PHE A 285 -13.72 5.92 -4.57
CA PHE A 285 -12.55 6.31 -5.34
C PHE A 285 -11.97 5.15 -6.15
N MET A 286 -11.80 3.97 -5.55
CA MET A 286 -11.27 2.81 -6.25
C MET A 286 -12.17 2.43 -7.44
N ASP A 287 -13.48 2.59 -7.30
CA ASP A 287 -14.47 2.33 -8.34
C ASP A 287 -14.38 3.36 -9.47
N ARG A 288 -14.22 4.64 -9.13
CA ARG A 288 -13.92 5.69 -10.13
C ARG A 288 -12.65 5.37 -10.91
N MET A 289 -11.58 4.95 -10.24
CA MET A 289 -10.33 4.57 -10.89
C MET A 289 -10.50 3.35 -11.82
N ALA A 290 -11.23 2.32 -11.38
CA ALA A 290 -11.48 1.13 -12.18
C ALA A 290 -12.30 1.45 -13.44
N ARG A 291 -13.29 2.35 -13.33
CA ARG A 291 -14.08 2.81 -14.46
C ARG A 291 -13.25 3.59 -15.48
N PHE A 292 -12.32 4.45 -15.04
CA PHE A 292 -11.37 5.09 -15.96
C PHE A 292 -10.45 4.09 -16.65
N ALA A 293 -9.94 3.12 -15.90
CA ALA A 293 -9.06 2.10 -16.41
C ALA A 293 -9.78 1.03 -17.26
N LYS A 294 -11.13 1.08 -17.33
CA LYS A 294 -11.99 0.09 -18.00
C LYS A 294 -11.81 -1.33 -17.46
N THR A 295 -11.51 -1.45 -16.17
CA THR A 295 -11.34 -2.72 -15.44
C THR A 295 -12.42 -2.93 -14.38
N ALA A 296 -13.40 -2.03 -14.30
CA ALA A 296 -14.52 -2.17 -13.39
C ALA A 296 -15.48 -3.29 -13.84
N GLU A 297 -15.85 -4.16 -12.92
CA GLU A 297 -16.91 -5.15 -13.10
C GLU A 297 -18.18 -4.65 -12.42
N ASN A 298 -19.28 -4.53 -13.15
CA ASN A 298 -20.53 -3.92 -12.63
C ASN A 298 -20.31 -2.53 -11.99
N GLY A 299 -19.34 -1.77 -12.53
CA GLY A 299 -18.97 -0.44 -12.02
C GLY A 299 -18.05 -0.44 -10.80
N GLN A 300 -17.59 -1.62 -10.37
CA GLN A 300 -16.85 -1.85 -9.14
C GLN A 300 -15.41 -2.31 -9.39
N SER A 301 -14.48 -1.79 -8.59
CA SER A 301 -13.12 -2.28 -8.45
C SER A 301 -13.07 -3.63 -7.69
N PRO A 302 -12.09 -4.50 -8.00
CA PRO A 302 -11.75 -5.62 -7.14
C PRO A 302 -11.43 -5.12 -5.72
N ARG A 303 -11.94 -5.79 -4.70
CA ARG A 303 -11.79 -5.31 -3.33
C ARG A 303 -11.75 -6.42 -2.29
N GLY A 304 -11.02 -6.15 -1.22
CA GLY A 304 -11.09 -6.91 0.01
C GLY A 304 -12.35 -6.62 0.82
N SER A 305 -12.41 -7.22 2.01
CA SER A 305 -13.36 -6.82 3.04
C SER A 305 -12.69 -5.86 4.04
N GLY A 306 -13.44 -5.45 5.07
CA GLY A 306 -12.87 -4.81 6.24
C GLY A 306 -12.27 -5.78 7.26
N ASN A 307 -12.38 -7.10 7.03
CA ASN A 307 -12.01 -8.14 7.98
C ASN A 307 -10.57 -8.65 7.76
N PRO A 308 -9.63 -8.39 8.69
CA PRO A 308 -8.23 -8.82 8.53
C PRO A 308 -8.04 -10.33 8.40
N ALA A 309 -9.01 -11.15 8.83
CA ALA A 309 -8.96 -12.60 8.69
C ALA A 309 -9.10 -13.07 7.22
N GLU A 310 -9.69 -12.25 6.36
CA GLU A 310 -9.96 -12.59 4.95
C GLU A 310 -8.93 -12.00 3.98
N TYR A 311 -8.18 -10.99 4.40
CA TYR A 311 -7.30 -10.20 3.51
C TYR A 311 -6.39 -11.04 2.63
N GLU A 312 -5.74 -12.08 3.20
CA GLU A 312 -4.79 -12.90 2.43
C GLU A 312 -5.50 -13.67 1.33
N GLN A 313 -6.55 -14.44 1.66
CA GLN A 313 -7.23 -15.26 0.66
C GLN A 313 -7.90 -14.40 -0.41
N THR A 314 -8.58 -13.31 -0.01
CA THR A 314 -9.24 -12.42 -0.97
C THR A 314 -8.24 -11.78 -1.93
N LEU A 315 -7.07 -11.36 -1.46
CA LEU A 315 -6.03 -10.81 -2.36
C LEU A 315 -5.47 -11.88 -3.30
N ILE A 316 -5.28 -13.11 -2.82
CA ILE A 316 -4.82 -14.22 -3.66
C ILE A 316 -5.82 -14.47 -4.80
N ASP A 317 -7.11 -14.51 -4.48
CA ASP A 317 -8.18 -14.75 -5.46
C ASP A 317 -8.21 -13.62 -6.50
N ILE A 318 -8.23 -12.36 -6.06
CA ILE A 318 -8.21 -11.17 -6.94
C ILE A 318 -7.00 -11.19 -7.88
N PHE A 319 -5.79 -11.41 -7.34
CA PHE A 319 -4.59 -11.41 -8.17
C PHE A 319 -4.58 -12.57 -9.16
N THR A 320 -5.05 -13.75 -8.75
CA THR A 320 -5.13 -14.92 -9.64
C THR A 320 -6.08 -14.65 -10.79
N GLU A 321 -7.25 -14.07 -10.52
CA GLU A 321 -8.23 -13.68 -11.53
C GLU A 321 -7.65 -12.65 -12.51
N ILE A 322 -7.00 -11.61 -12.01
CA ILE A 322 -6.34 -10.60 -12.85
C ILE A 322 -5.29 -11.25 -13.74
N ILE A 323 -4.42 -12.11 -13.20
CA ILE A 323 -3.33 -12.76 -13.96
C ILE A 323 -3.88 -13.72 -15.03
N GLN A 324 -5.00 -14.39 -14.75
CA GLN A 324 -5.56 -15.42 -15.64
C GLN A 324 -6.56 -14.89 -16.69
N SER A 325 -6.99 -13.63 -16.56
CA SER A 325 -8.00 -13.03 -17.44
C SER A 325 -7.50 -12.85 -18.89
N PRO A 326 -8.34 -13.08 -19.92
CA PRO A 326 -7.91 -13.04 -21.34
C PRO A 326 -7.35 -11.71 -21.86
N GLY A 327 -7.57 -10.58 -21.19
CA GLY A 327 -6.93 -9.29 -21.52
C GLY A 327 -5.63 -9.00 -20.77
N ALA A 328 -5.32 -9.85 -19.78
CA ALA A 328 -4.09 -9.84 -19.01
C ALA A 328 -3.17 -11.01 -19.39
N ARG A 329 -3.50 -11.81 -20.42
CA ARG A 329 -2.52 -12.73 -21.00
C ARG A 329 -1.36 -11.92 -21.54
N LEU A 330 -0.21 -12.10 -20.90
CA LEU A 330 0.94 -11.22 -21.04
C LEU A 330 1.79 -11.55 -22.28
N VAL A 331 1.52 -12.68 -22.96
CA VAL A 331 1.98 -13.05 -24.32
C VAL A 331 0.92 -13.93 -25.01
N GLU A 332 0.65 -13.68 -26.30
CA GLU A 332 -0.14 -14.56 -27.20
C GLU A 332 0.74 -15.64 -27.84
#